data_AF-A0A3N5Z801-F1
#
_entry.id   AF-A0A3N5Z801-F1
#
_cell.length_a   1.000
_cell.length_b   1.000
_cell.length_c   1.000
_cell.angle_alpha   90.00
_cell.angle_beta   90.00
_cell.angle_gamma   90.00
#
_symmetry.space_group_name_H-M   'P 1'
#
loop_
_entity.id
_entity.type
_entity.pdbx_description
1 polymer ?
#
loop_
_entity_poly.entity_id
_entity_poly.type
_entity_poly.pdbx_seq_one_letter_code
_entity_poly.pdbx_strand_id
1 'polypeptide(L)'
;MALGRPVAESVRIEELRRRVEKDPASIAFAQLAEEYRRAGRVREAIETCETGLARHPGYLSARVTLGRALLETGELDAAQEELKRVLRTAPENLAALRGLAEIHHRRGELHEALAHYRTALEFARHDAELEHVIGEITAQLEPSVRAPKVVDGLSFEEAAAELLAFSSGNGEQPGEEAPAAVPEAVPEPLTDPSPEAADEPFTVTLEDALPDIPLIVVPPPQEPAAEPPVAPGSVGSAEEGDRQIAALERWLEAIVAEREKRNAP
;
A
#
# COMPACT_ATOMS: atom_id res chain seq x y z
N MET A 1 -2.16 -21.17 -31.49
CA MET A 1 -3.63 -21.19 -31.29
C MET A 1 -4.00 -20.13 -30.27
N ALA A 2 -4.24 -18.88 -30.68
CA ALA A 2 -4.66 -17.81 -29.78
C ALA A 2 -5.35 -16.67 -30.56
N LEU A 3 -6.55 -16.92 -31.11
CA LEU A 3 -7.33 -15.88 -31.80
C LEU A 3 -8.83 -16.09 -31.55
N GLY A 4 -9.26 -15.92 -30.30
CA GLY A 4 -10.67 -16.01 -29.91
C GLY A 4 -11.15 -14.97 -28.89
N ARG A 5 -10.27 -14.09 -28.39
CA ARG A 5 -10.62 -13.07 -27.37
C ARG A 5 -11.04 -11.66 -27.86
N PRO A 6 -10.87 -11.21 -29.12
CA PRO A 6 -11.06 -9.78 -29.42
C PRO A 6 -12.53 -9.32 -29.46
N VAL A 7 -13.49 -10.21 -29.72
CA VAL A 7 -14.92 -9.81 -29.84
C VAL A 7 -15.62 -9.75 -28.49
N ALA A 8 -15.32 -10.68 -27.57
CA ALA A 8 -15.97 -10.69 -26.25
C ALA A 8 -15.47 -9.54 -25.36
N GLU A 9 -14.16 -9.26 -25.37
CA GLU A 9 -13.56 -8.14 -24.63
C GLU A 9 -14.09 -6.79 -25.13
N SER A 10 -14.23 -6.61 -26.45
CA SER A 10 -14.80 -5.39 -27.03
C SER A 10 -16.29 -5.21 -26.70
N VAL A 11 -17.08 -6.28 -26.70
CA VAL A 11 -18.50 -6.22 -26.31
C VAL A 11 -18.66 -5.86 -24.84
N ARG A 12 -17.85 -6.45 -23.96
CA ARG A 12 -17.92 -6.17 -22.52
C ARG A 12 -17.53 -4.73 -22.19
N ILE A 13 -16.46 -4.24 -22.82
CA ILE A 13 -16.02 -2.84 -22.69
C ILE A 13 -17.14 -1.89 -23.14
N GLU A 14 -17.79 -2.15 -24.27
CA GLU A 14 -18.86 -1.28 -24.78
C GLU A 14 -20.11 -1.29 -23.88
N GLU A 15 -20.49 -2.46 -23.34
CA GLU A 15 -21.58 -2.57 -22.36
C GLU A 15 -21.29 -1.72 -21.11
N LEU A 16 -20.09 -1.86 -20.55
CA LEU A 16 -19.67 -1.14 -19.35
C LEU A 16 -19.55 0.36 -19.61
N ARG A 17 -19.03 0.76 -20.77
CA ARG A 17 -18.95 2.16 -21.20
C ARG A 17 -20.33 2.79 -21.27
N ARG A 18 -21.29 2.14 -21.94
CA ARG A 18 -22.68 2.62 -22.01
C ARG A 18 -23.32 2.73 -20.63
N ARG A 19 -22.98 1.84 -19.70
CA ARG A 19 -23.47 1.91 -18.31
C ARG A 19 -22.91 3.12 -17.57
N VAL A 20 -21.61 3.38 -17.68
CA VAL A 20 -20.95 4.54 -17.06
C VAL A 20 -21.44 5.85 -17.70
N GLU A 21 -21.71 5.86 -19.00
CA GLU A 21 -22.26 7.05 -19.67
C GLU A 21 -23.68 7.38 -19.20
N LYS A 22 -24.53 6.36 -19.01
CA LYS A 22 -25.90 6.52 -18.49
C LYS A 22 -25.94 6.90 -17.02
N ASP A 23 -25.03 6.34 -16.23
CA ASP A 23 -24.90 6.61 -14.81
C ASP A 23 -23.43 6.89 -14.48
N PRO A 24 -23.00 8.15 -14.61
CA PRO A 24 -21.62 8.55 -14.34
C PRO A 24 -21.23 8.40 -12.86
N ALA A 25 -22.20 8.27 -11.96
CA ALA A 25 -21.98 7.98 -10.55
C ALA A 25 -21.91 6.47 -10.27
N SER A 26 -22.03 5.60 -11.26
CA SER A 26 -21.97 4.15 -11.06
C SER A 26 -20.55 3.69 -10.74
N ILE A 27 -20.38 2.81 -9.75
CA ILE A 27 -19.10 2.10 -9.48
C ILE A 27 -18.63 1.18 -10.61
N ALA A 28 -19.44 1.04 -11.68
CA ALA A 28 -19.11 0.28 -12.88
C ALA A 28 -17.85 0.80 -13.60
N PHE A 29 -17.43 2.04 -13.35
CA PHE A 29 -16.21 2.61 -13.92
C PHE A 29 -14.97 1.77 -13.59
N ALA A 30 -14.89 1.16 -12.40
CA ALA A 30 -13.72 0.34 -12.05
C ALA A 30 -13.67 -0.96 -12.86
N GLN A 31 -14.83 -1.55 -13.14
CA GLN A 31 -14.90 -2.72 -14.02
C GLN A 31 -14.50 -2.33 -15.44
N LEU A 32 -14.98 -1.17 -15.93
CA LEU A 32 -14.58 -0.65 -17.23
C LEU A 32 -13.07 -0.41 -17.32
N ALA A 33 -12.48 0.23 -16.30
CA ALA A 33 -11.05 0.48 -16.25
C ALA A 33 -10.23 -0.82 -16.22
N GLU A 34 -10.66 -1.84 -15.46
CA GLU A 34 -9.95 -3.12 -15.44
C GLU A 34 -10.01 -3.83 -16.79
N GLU A 35 -11.13 -3.76 -17.51
CA GLU A 35 -11.24 -4.30 -18.86
C GLU A 35 -10.42 -3.50 -19.89
N TYR A 36 -10.36 -2.17 -19.77
CA TYR A 36 -9.43 -1.36 -20.57
C TYR A 36 -7.97 -1.76 -20.33
N ARG A 37 -7.57 -1.94 -19.08
CA ARG A 37 -6.20 -2.37 -18.73
C ARG A 37 -5.88 -3.74 -19.31
N ARG A 38 -6.79 -4.71 -19.19
CA ARG A 38 -6.63 -6.07 -19.78
C ARG A 38 -6.54 -6.05 -21.30
N ALA A 39 -7.25 -5.14 -21.96
CA ALA A 39 -7.18 -4.94 -23.40
C ALA A 39 -5.93 -4.16 -23.87
N GLY A 40 -5.00 -3.81 -22.95
CA GLY A 40 -3.81 -3.01 -23.25
C GLY A 40 -4.10 -1.52 -23.48
N ARG A 41 -5.36 -1.09 -23.26
CA ARG A 41 -5.80 0.31 -23.36
C ARG A 41 -5.52 1.03 -22.03
N VAL A 42 -4.26 1.00 -21.61
CA VAL A 42 -3.85 1.38 -20.25
C VAL A 42 -4.15 2.86 -19.94
N ARG A 43 -3.97 3.77 -20.90
CA ARG A 43 -4.31 5.19 -20.70
C ARG A 43 -5.79 5.42 -20.45
N GLU A 44 -6.66 4.73 -21.19
CA GLU A 44 -8.10 4.83 -20.99
C GLU A 44 -8.54 4.23 -19.65
N ALA A 45 -7.82 3.20 -19.17
CA ALA A 45 -8.01 2.68 -17.82
C ALA A 45 -7.67 3.73 -16.75
N ILE A 46 -6.56 4.45 -16.89
CA ILE A 46 -6.14 5.53 -15.98
C ILE A 46 -7.22 6.63 -15.95
N GLU A 47 -7.59 7.17 -17.11
CA GLU A 47 -8.58 8.24 -17.22
C GLU A 47 -9.94 7.83 -16.61
N THR A 48 -10.38 6.59 -16.89
CA THR A 48 -11.64 6.05 -16.34
C THR A 48 -11.57 5.91 -14.82
N CYS A 49 -10.43 5.47 -14.29
CA CYS A 49 -10.20 5.39 -12.85
C CYS A 49 -10.19 6.76 -12.19
N GLU A 50 -9.44 7.73 -12.72
CA GLU A 50 -9.33 9.08 -12.14
C GLU A 50 -10.68 9.79 -12.10
N THR A 51 -11.43 9.76 -13.21
CA THR A 51 -12.76 10.37 -13.31
C THR A 51 -13.77 9.72 -12.35
N GLY A 52 -13.74 8.40 -12.20
CA GLY A 52 -14.61 7.70 -11.26
C GLY A 52 -14.20 7.88 -9.80
N LEU A 53 -12.90 7.91 -9.51
CA LEU A 53 -12.36 8.14 -8.17
C LEU A 53 -12.59 9.58 -7.69
N ALA A 54 -12.71 10.55 -8.59
CA ALA A 54 -13.13 11.91 -8.24
C ALA A 54 -14.54 11.94 -7.64
N ARG A 55 -15.42 11.00 -8.04
CA ARG A 55 -16.78 10.84 -7.49
C ARG A 55 -16.82 9.85 -6.32
N HIS A 56 -15.97 8.84 -6.35
CA HIS A 56 -15.90 7.76 -5.36
C HIS A 56 -14.51 7.63 -4.75
N PRO A 57 -14.06 8.62 -3.94
CA PRO A 57 -12.68 8.68 -3.47
C PRO A 57 -12.28 7.51 -2.57
N GLY A 58 -13.25 6.84 -1.94
CA GLY A 58 -13.03 5.66 -1.08
C GLY A 58 -13.00 4.33 -1.82
N TYR A 59 -13.18 4.29 -3.15
CA TYR A 59 -13.33 3.02 -3.85
C TYR A 59 -11.98 2.31 -4.08
N LEU A 60 -11.61 1.46 -3.12
CA LEU A 60 -10.29 0.82 -3.05
C LEU A 60 -9.96 -0.02 -4.30
N SER A 61 -10.94 -0.76 -4.84
CA SER A 61 -10.75 -1.59 -6.03
C SER A 61 -10.29 -0.77 -7.24
N ALA A 62 -10.92 0.40 -7.45
CA ALA A 62 -10.49 1.32 -8.51
C ALA A 62 -9.09 1.88 -8.28
N ARG A 63 -8.71 2.20 -7.03
CA ARG A 63 -7.35 2.65 -6.70
C ARG A 63 -6.30 1.57 -6.99
N VAL A 64 -6.62 0.30 -6.72
CA VAL A 64 -5.75 -0.82 -7.11
C VAL A 64 -5.62 -0.91 -8.63
N THR A 65 -6.72 -0.82 -9.38
CA THR A 65 -6.68 -0.83 -10.85
C THR A 65 -5.87 0.34 -11.40
N LEU A 66 -6.03 1.55 -10.83
CA LEU A 66 -5.24 2.73 -11.17
C LEU A 66 -3.75 2.49 -10.91
N GLY A 67 -3.38 2.04 -9.70
CA GLY A 67 -1.99 1.74 -9.37
C GLY A 67 -1.35 0.70 -10.29
N ARG A 68 -2.11 -0.33 -10.70
CA ARG A 68 -1.64 -1.33 -11.67
C ARG A 68 -1.50 -0.77 -13.08
N ALA A 69 -2.41 0.09 -13.53
CA ALA A 69 -2.30 0.74 -14.83
C ALA A 69 -1.10 1.70 -14.87
N LEU A 70 -0.84 2.46 -13.80
CA LEU A 70 0.33 3.32 -13.67
C LEU A 70 1.65 2.52 -13.62
N LEU A 71 1.64 1.35 -13.00
CA LEU A 71 2.76 0.39 -13.08
C LEU A 71 3.06 -0.05 -14.51
N GLU A 72 2.04 -0.29 -15.33
CA GLU A 72 2.19 -0.66 -16.74
C GLU A 72 2.71 0.48 -17.61
N THR A 73 2.38 1.74 -17.27
CA THR A 73 2.93 2.92 -17.96
C THR A 73 4.33 3.33 -17.46
N GLY A 74 4.80 2.76 -16.35
CA GLY A 74 6.09 3.08 -15.74
C GLY A 74 6.04 4.29 -14.79
N GLU A 75 4.85 4.79 -14.47
CA GLU A 75 4.63 5.91 -13.54
C GLU A 75 4.71 5.41 -12.09
N LEU A 76 5.90 4.95 -11.69
CA LEU A 76 6.12 4.20 -10.45
C LEU A 76 5.76 5.01 -9.19
N ASP A 77 6.05 6.32 -9.16
CA ASP A 77 5.75 7.18 -8.00
C ASP A 77 4.24 7.33 -7.78
N ALA A 78 3.51 7.66 -8.85
CA ALA A 78 2.06 7.79 -8.80
C ALA A 78 1.39 6.46 -8.44
N ALA A 79 1.88 5.35 -9.00
CA ALA A 79 1.42 4.02 -8.64
C ALA A 79 1.64 3.73 -7.14
N GLN A 80 2.82 4.07 -6.62
CA GLN A 80 3.17 3.84 -5.22
C GLN A 80 2.24 4.59 -4.28
N GLU A 81 1.94 5.86 -4.59
CA GLU A 81 1.02 6.66 -3.79
C GLU A 81 -0.37 6.01 -3.70
N GLU A 82 -0.95 5.63 -4.84
CA GLU A 82 -2.28 5.04 -4.92
C GLU A 82 -2.36 3.71 -4.16
N LEU A 83 -1.39 2.83 -4.35
CA LEU A 83 -1.34 1.55 -3.65
C LEU A 83 -1.11 1.71 -2.14
N LYS A 84 -0.30 2.70 -1.71
CA LYS A 84 -0.19 3.06 -0.29
C LYS A 84 -1.52 3.54 0.28
N ARG A 85 -2.35 4.28 -0.47
CA ARG A 85 -3.69 4.69 0.00
C ARG A 85 -4.58 3.47 0.25
N VAL A 86 -4.49 2.47 -0.63
CA VAL A 86 -5.22 1.19 -0.46
C VAL A 86 -4.77 0.50 0.82
N LEU A 87 -3.46 0.32 1.03
CA LEU A 87 -2.95 -0.38 2.21
C LEU A 87 -3.19 0.33 3.53
N ARG A 88 -3.34 1.66 3.53
CA ARG A 88 -3.79 2.38 4.74
C ARG A 88 -5.20 2.00 5.18
N THR A 89 -6.05 1.55 4.25
CA THR A 89 -7.45 1.19 4.54
C THR A 89 -7.64 -0.32 4.62
N ALA A 90 -6.94 -1.07 3.77
CA ALA A 90 -6.96 -2.53 3.70
C ALA A 90 -5.51 -3.05 3.66
N PRO A 91 -4.84 -3.19 4.82
CA PRO A 91 -3.45 -3.64 4.92
C PRO A 91 -3.19 -5.02 4.29
N GLU A 92 -4.19 -5.89 4.28
CA GLU A 92 -4.16 -7.25 3.73
C GLU A 92 -4.46 -7.31 2.21
N ASN A 93 -4.62 -6.16 1.53
CA ASN A 93 -4.93 -6.15 0.11
C ASN A 93 -3.75 -6.70 -0.72
N LEU A 94 -3.88 -7.96 -1.11
CA LEU A 94 -2.85 -8.71 -1.82
C LEU A 94 -2.39 -8.02 -3.12
N ALA A 95 -3.33 -7.46 -3.89
CA ALA A 95 -3.02 -6.79 -5.14
C ALA A 95 -2.19 -5.52 -4.92
N ALA A 96 -2.47 -4.76 -3.85
CA ALA A 96 -1.69 -3.59 -3.49
C ALA A 96 -0.31 -3.95 -2.91
N LEU A 97 -0.21 -5.00 -2.09
CA LEU A 97 1.08 -5.51 -1.59
C LEU A 97 1.98 -5.95 -2.76
N ARG A 98 1.44 -6.73 -3.71
CA ARG A 98 2.16 -7.13 -4.93
C ARG A 98 2.59 -5.95 -5.78
N GLY A 99 1.70 -4.98 -5.96
CA GLY A 99 2.01 -3.78 -6.74
C GLY A 99 3.13 -2.95 -6.11
N LEU A 100 3.14 -2.78 -4.78
CA LEU A 100 4.26 -2.11 -4.10
C LEU A 100 5.56 -2.90 -4.21
N ALA A 101 5.50 -4.22 -4.04
CA ALA A 101 6.67 -5.07 -4.19
C ALA A 101 7.27 -4.97 -5.60
N GLU A 102 6.43 -4.97 -6.64
CA GLU A 102 6.85 -4.78 -8.04
C GLU A 102 7.46 -3.38 -8.27
N ILE A 103 6.92 -2.33 -7.65
CA ILE A 103 7.50 -0.97 -7.72
C ILE A 103 8.92 -0.98 -7.16
N HIS A 104 9.11 -1.53 -5.97
CA HIS A 104 10.42 -1.62 -5.32
C HIS A 104 11.38 -2.50 -6.14
N HIS A 105 10.89 -3.62 -6.68
CA HIS A 105 11.66 -4.51 -7.53
C HIS A 105 12.17 -3.79 -8.80
N ARG A 106 11.30 -3.04 -9.50
CA ARG A 106 11.69 -2.23 -10.68
C ARG A 106 12.67 -1.11 -10.37
N ARG A 107 12.71 -0.62 -9.13
CA ARG A 107 13.68 0.38 -8.65
C ARG A 107 15.01 -0.22 -8.24
N GLY A 108 15.12 -1.56 -8.19
CA GLY A 108 16.29 -2.25 -7.64
C GLY A 108 16.34 -2.26 -6.11
N GLU A 109 15.26 -1.85 -5.44
CA GLU A 109 15.08 -1.85 -3.99
C GLU A 109 14.66 -3.27 -3.56
N LEU A 110 15.56 -4.23 -3.77
CA LEU A 110 15.26 -5.66 -3.65
C LEU A 110 14.88 -6.09 -2.22
N HIS A 111 15.45 -5.45 -1.19
CA HIS A 111 15.12 -5.76 0.20
C HIS A 111 13.68 -5.35 0.54
N GLU A 112 13.27 -4.15 0.14
CA GLU A 112 11.92 -3.63 0.32
C GLU A 112 10.89 -4.42 -0.49
N ALA A 113 11.24 -4.78 -1.74
CA ALA A 113 10.41 -5.64 -2.57
C ALA A 113 10.13 -6.98 -1.89
N LEU A 114 11.19 -7.61 -1.38
CA LEU A 114 11.12 -8.90 -0.70
C LEU A 114 10.32 -8.82 0.61
N ALA A 115 10.40 -7.72 1.36
CA ALA A 115 9.56 -7.51 2.54
C ALA A 115 8.06 -7.50 2.15
N HIS A 116 7.68 -6.74 1.13
CA HIS A 116 6.30 -6.68 0.66
C HIS A 116 5.79 -8.00 0.07
N TYR A 117 6.62 -8.73 -0.70
CA TYR A 117 6.25 -10.05 -1.22
C TYR A 117 6.06 -11.08 -0.11
N ARG A 118 6.88 -11.06 0.95
CA ARG A 118 6.69 -11.95 2.11
C ARG A 118 5.38 -11.67 2.83
N THR A 119 5.05 -10.40 3.07
CA THR A 119 3.74 -10.03 3.63
C THR A 119 2.60 -10.48 2.73
N ALA A 120 2.74 -10.35 1.40
CA ALA A 120 1.75 -10.87 0.45
C ALA A 120 1.58 -12.40 0.56
N LEU A 121 2.68 -13.15 0.75
CA LEU A 121 2.66 -14.61 0.89
C LEU A 121 1.99 -15.08 2.19
N GLU A 122 2.07 -14.29 3.28
CA GLU A 122 1.37 -14.60 4.53
C GLU A 122 -0.16 -14.68 4.33
N PHE A 123 -0.71 -13.82 3.47
CA PHE A 123 -2.14 -13.79 3.14
C PHE A 123 -2.51 -14.77 2.01
N ALA A 124 -1.60 -15.02 1.07
CA ALA A 124 -1.78 -15.96 -0.04
C ALA A 124 -0.90 -17.20 0.15
N ARG A 125 -1.18 -17.99 1.20
CA ARG A 125 -0.38 -19.18 1.53
C ARG A 125 -0.30 -20.12 0.32
N HIS A 126 0.91 -20.55 -0.02
CA HIS A 126 1.21 -21.45 -1.15
C HIS A 126 0.93 -20.88 -2.54
N ASP A 127 1.02 -19.57 -2.71
CA ASP A 127 1.04 -18.99 -4.05
C ASP A 127 2.40 -19.23 -4.72
N ALA A 128 2.43 -20.19 -5.66
CA ALA A 128 3.65 -20.62 -6.35
C ALA A 128 4.33 -19.50 -7.14
N GLU A 129 3.57 -18.51 -7.64
CA GLU A 129 4.12 -17.36 -8.37
C GLU A 129 4.87 -16.45 -7.39
N LEU A 130 4.28 -16.15 -6.23
CA LEU A 130 4.95 -15.38 -5.18
C LEU A 130 6.18 -16.09 -4.62
N GLU A 131 6.08 -17.40 -4.36
CA GLU A 131 7.21 -18.19 -3.88
C GLU A 131 8.38 -18.17 -4.87
N HIS A 132 8.08 -18.27 -6.17
CA HIS A 132 9.09 -18.18 -7.23
C HIS A 132 9.78 -16.81 -7.24
N VAL A 133 9.01 -15.72 -7.27
CA VAL A 133 9.56 -14.34 -7.28
C VAL A 133 10.39 -14.06 -6.03
N ILE A 134 9.94 -14.49 -4.85
CA ILE A 134 10.72 -14.36 -3.61
C ILE A 134 12.03 -15.14 -3.72
N GLY A 135 12.00 -16.35 -4.27
CA GLY A 135 13.20 -17.15 -4.50
C GLY A 135 14.21 -16.46 -5.42
N GLU A 136 13.73 -15.88 -6.53
CA GLU A 136 14.58 -15.14 -7.47
C GLU A 136 15.23 -13.91 -6.81
N ILE A 137 14.44 -13.10 -6.10
CA ILE A 137 14.95 -11.90 -5.43
C ILE A 137 15.90 -12.29 -4.29
N THR A 138 15.59 -13.35 -3.54
CA THR A 138 16.48 -13.85 -2.47
C THR A 138 17.82 -14.30 -3.05
N ALA A 139 17.82 -15.04 -4.16
CA ALA A 139 19.06 -15.48 -4.80
C ALA A 139 19.91 -14.32 -5.35
N GLN A 140 19.27 -13.23 -5.79
CA GLN A 140 19.98 -12.01 -6.19
C GLN A 140 20.61 -11.26 -5.00
N LEU A 141 19.99 -11.36 -3.82
CA LEU A 141 20.43 -10.73 -2.58
C LEU A 141 21.45 -11.57 -1.81
N GLU A 142 21.46 -12.89 -1.99
CA GLU A 142 22.54 -13.71 -1.45
C GLU A 142 23.86 -13.19 -2.04
N PRO A 143 24.84 -12.83 -1.20
CA PRO A 143 26.17 -12.58 -1.71
C PRO A 143 26.55 -13.84 -2.44
N SER A 144 26.76 -13.75 -3.76
CA SER A 144 27.31 -14.84 -4.55
C SER A 144 28.46 -15.38 -3.73
N VAL A 145 28.26 -16.54 -3.09
CA VAL A 145 29.34 -17.27 -2.47
C VAL A 145 30.13 -17.70 -3.68
N ARG A 146 31.07 -16.85 -4.10
CA ARG A 146 32.13 -17.22 -4.99
C ARG A 146 32.70 -18.43 -4.28
N ALA A 147 32.40 -19.62 -4.81
CA ALA A 147 33.05 -20.84 -4.36
C ALA A 147 34.52 -20.46 -4.23
N PRO A 148 35.15 -20.65 -3.04
CA PRO A 148 36.55 -20.31 -2.88
C PRO A 148 37.23 -20.94 -4.09
N LYS A 149 37.93 -20.10 -4.87
CA LYS A 149 38.60 -20.59 -6.08
C LYS A 149 39.42 -21.76 -5.59
N VAL A 150 39.01 -22.98 -5.96
CA VAL A 150 39.78 -24.18 -5.67
C VAL A 150 41.08 -23.91 -6.40
N VAL A 151 42.10 -23.54 -5.63
CA VAL A 151 43.44 -23.33 -6.14
C VAL A 151 43.84 -24.71 -6.65
N ASP A 152 44.00 -24.84 -7.97
CA ASP A 152 44.47 -26.06 -8.59
C ASP A 152 45.82 -26.42 -7.94
N GLY A 153 45.81 -27.44 -7.07
CA GLY A 153 47.02 -27.91 -6.39
C GLY A 153 46.86 -28.34 -4.94
N LEU A 154 45.73 -28.10 -4.27
CA LEU A 154 45.53 -28.63 -2.92
C LEU A 154 45.02 -30.06 -2.98
N SER A 155 45.72 -30.97 -2.30
CA SER A 155 45.22 -32.32 -2.06
C SER A 155 43.94 -32.25 -1.20
N PHE A 156 43.08 -33.25 -1.32
CA PHE A 156 41.81 -33.33 -0.58
C PHE A 156 41.99 -33.13 0.94
N GLU A 157 43.15 -33.55 1.47
CA GLU A 157 43.50 -33.41 2.89
C GLU A 157 43.83 -31.96 3.28
N GLU A 158 44.48 -31.20 2.41
CA GLU A 158 44.81 -29.78 2.64
C GLU A 158 43.57 -28.88 2.56
N ALA A 159 42.67 -29.18 1.61
CA ALA A 159 41.39 -28.49 1.52
C ALA A 159 40.50 -28.75 2.75
N ALA A 160 40.52 -29.97 3.29
CA ALA A 160 39.82 -30.31 4.53
C ALA A 160 40.44 -29.62 5.76
N ALA A 161 41.77 -29.48 5.79
CA ALA A 161 42.48 -28.80 6.87
C ALA A 161 42.20 -27.29 6.91
N GLU A 162 42.15 -26.60 5.76
CA GLU A 162 41.76 -25.18 5.73
C GLU A 162 40.31 -24.95 6.18
N LEU A 163 39.40 -25.84 5.78
CA LEU A 163 37.99 -25.75 6.13
C LEU A 163 37.76 -25.98 7.64
N LEU A 164 38.55 -26.87 8.25
CA LEU A 164 38.60 -27.10 9.69
C LEU A 164 39.34 -25.98 10.46
N ALA A 165 40.36 -25.37 9.86
CA ALA A 165 41.05 -24.23 10.43
C ALA A 165 40.16 -22.98 10.44
N PHE A 166 39.32 -22.79 9.43
CA PHE A 166 38.34 -21.70 9.38
C PHE A 166 37.22 -21.88 10.42
N SER A 167 36.82 -23.14 10.71
CA SER A 167 35.86 -23.43 11.78
C SER A 167 36.48 -23.41 13.19
N SER A 168 37.81 -23.50 13.29
CA SER A 168 38.57 -23.54 14.55
C SER A 168 39.38 -22.25 14.80
N GLY A 169 39.15 -21.20 14.03
CA GLY A 169 39.81 -19.90 14.12
C GLY A 169 39.35 -19.09 15.32
N ASN A 170 39.86 -19.49 16.48
CA ASN A 170 39.98 -18.71 17.70
C ASN A 170 40.47 -17.28 17.36
N GLY A 171 39.66 -16.28 17.72
CA GLY A 171 40.08 -14.89 17.68
C GLY A 171 41.18 -14.66 18.71
N GLU A 172 42.40 -14.41 18.27
CA GLU A 172 43.37 -13.69 19.08
C GLU A 172 42.93 -12.22 19.17
N GLN A 173 42.20 -11.88 20.22
CA GLN A 173 42.31 -10.57 20.85
C GLN A 173 43.06 -10.74 22.19
N PRO A 174 44.09 -9.93 22.47
CA PRO A 174 44.89 -10.09 23.68
C PRO A 174 44.21 -9.43 24.88
N GLY A 175 44.06 -10.22 25.95
CA GLY A 175 44.10 -9.78 27.35
C GLY A 175 42.88 -9.04 27.91
N GLU A 176 42.02 -9.76 28.62
CA GLU A 176 41.44 -9.27 29.88
C GLU A 176 40.96 -10.45 30.74
N GLU A 177 41.28 -10.39 32.03
CA GLU A 177 41.11 -11.46 33.03
C GLU A 177 39.64 -11.84 33.27
N ALA A 178 39.39 -13.14 33.41
CA ALA A 178 38.14 -13.67 33.96
C ALA A 178 38.19 -13.75 35.50
N PRO A 179 37.06 -13.63 36.21
CA PRO A 179 36.90 -14.31 37.48
C PRO A 179 36.02 -15.56 37.34
N ALA A 180 36.63 -16.66 37.79
CA ALA A 180 36.15 -17.95 38.29
C ALA A 180 34.64 -18.24 38.39
N ALA A 181 34.30 -19.43 37.91
CA ALA A 181 33.09 -20.19 38.20
C ALA A 181 33.04 -20.73 39.65
N VAL A 182 31.82 -20.92 40.18
CA VAL A 182 31.48 -21.95 41.18
C VAL A 182 29.95 -22.27 41.09
N PRO A 183 29.44 -23.40 41.62
CA PRO A 183 28.94 -24.49 40.80
C PRO A 183 27.46 -24.86 41.03
N GLU A 184 27.03 -25.79 40.18
CA GLU A 184 25.81 -26.61 40.14
C GLU A 184 25.22 -27.02 41.51
N ALA A 185 23.91 -26.83 41.69
CA ALA A 185 23.15 -27.32 42.85
C ALA A 185 21.92 -28.15 42.40
N VAL A 186 21.80 -29.31 43.04
CA VAL A 186 20.85 -30.42 42.85
C VAL A 186 19.40 -30.00 43.21
N PRO A 187 18.34 -30.56 42.58
CA PRO A 187 16.95 -30.19 42.85
C PRO A 187 16.31 -31.04 43.96
N GLU A 188 15.47 -30.42 44.78
CA GLU A 188 14.60 -31.11 45.76
C GLU A 188 13.20 -30.45 45.86
N PRO A 189 12.19 -31.13 46.44
CA PRO A 189 10.89 -31.35 45.79
C PRO A 189 9.71 -30.49 46.30
N LEU A 190 8.60 -30.63 45.57
CA LEU A 190 7.27 -30.06 45.82
C LEU A 190 6.74 -30.30 47.25
N THR A 191 6.16 -29.27 47.87
CA THR A 191 4.99 -29.40 48.77
C THR A 191 4.25 -28.07 48.93
N ASP A 192 2.92 -28.16 48.88
CA ASP A 192 1.89 -27.12 49.04
C ASP A 192 1.89 -26.46 50.44
N PRO A 193 1.26 -25.28 50.60
CA PRO A 193 -0.03 -25.29 51.31
C PRO A 193 -1.13 -24.37 50.72
N SER A 194 -2.35 -24.91 50.80
CA SER A 194 -3.68 -24.34 50.51
C SER A 194 -4.19 -23.42 51.67
N PRO A 195 -5.46 -22.91 51.70
CA PRO A 195 -5.81 -21.51 51.40
C PRO A 195 -6.63 -20.78 52.50
N GLU A 196 -6.70 -19.45 52.48
CA GLU A 196 -7.74 -18.62 53.16
C GLU A 196 -7.77 -17.24 52.44
N ALA A 197 -8.83 -16.92 51.66
CA ALA A 197 -10.04 -16.17 52.05
C ALA A 197 -9.71 -14.68 52.37
N ALA A 198 -10.40 -13.63 51.91
CA ALA A 198 -11.58 -13.42 51.08
C ALA A 198 -11.64 -11.90 50.71
N ASP A 199 -12.65 -11.53 49.92
CA ASP A 199 -13.24 -10.20 49.71
C ASP A 199 -12.48 -9.19 48.81
N GLU A 200 -13.06 -8.47 47.85
CA GLU A 200 -14.38 -8.32 47.20
C GLU A 200 -14.12 -7.40 45.97
N PRO A 201 -14.97 -7.39 44.92
CA PRO A 201 -14.71 -6.63 43.71
C PRO A 201 -14.95 -5.12 43.91
N PHE A 202 -13.93 -4.29 43.65
CA PHE A 202 -14.10 -2.84 43.55
C PHE A 202 -15.01 -2.50 42.36
N THR A 203 -16.27 -2.19 42.68
CA THR A 203 -17.16 -1.42 41.83
C THR A 203 -16.78 0.06 42.00
N VAL A 204 -16.44 0.73 40.90
CA VAL A 204 -16.40 2.20 40.90
C VAL A 204 -17.62 2.69 40.14
N THR A 205 -18.51 3.26 40.94
CA THR A 205 -19.73 3.96 40.59
C THR A 205 -19.43 5.18 39.72
N LEU A 206 -20.26 5.33 38.70
CA LEU A 206 -20.29 6.45 37.77
C LEU A 206 -21.11 7.58 38.41
N GLU A 207 -20.48 8.56 39.06
CA GLU A 207 -21.15 9.81 39.45
C GLU A 207 -20.12 10.92 39.77
N ASP A 208 -20.43 12.11 39.26
CA ASP A 208 -19.84 13.42 39.53
C ASP A 208 -18.39 13.72 39.09
N ALA A 209 -18.27 14.27 37.87
CA ALA A 209 -17.89 15.67 37.62
C ALA A 209 -17.31 15.86 36.21
N LEU A 210 -18.19 15.97 35.20
CA LEU A 210 -17.84 16.58 33.91
C LEU A 210 -18.41 18.00 33.88
N PRO A 211 -17.62 19.03 33.53
CA PRO A 211 -18.14 20.39 33.41
C PRO A 211 -19.14 20.47 32.25
N ASP A 212 -20.25 21.19 32.48
CA ASP A 212 -21.28 21.51 31.50
C ASP A 212 -20.67 22.09 30.21
N ILE A 213 -20.60 21.28 29.17
CA ILE A 213 -20.39 21.77 27.80
C ILE A 213 -21.80 22.02 27.24
N PRO A 214 -22.18 23.27 26.90
CA PRO A 214 -23.49 23.53 26.33
C PRO A 214 -23.63 22.76 25.02
N LEU A 215 -24.68 21.93 24.95
CA LEU A 215 -25.06 21.18 23.77
C LEU A 215 -25.31 22.19 22.63
N ILE A 216 -24.38 22.29 21.68
CA ILE A 216 -24.66 22.96 20.41
C ILE A 216 -25.65 22.06 19.70
N VAL A 217 -26.93 22.40 19.80
CA VAL A 217 -27.97 21.86 18.93
C VAL A 217 -27.64 22.32 17.52
N VAL A 218 -26.93 21.48 16.77
CA VAL A 218 -26.77 21.66 15.33
C VAL A 218 -28.17 21.47 14.73
N PRO A 219 -28.79 22.52 14.14
CA PRO A 219 -30.07 22.35 13.48
C PRO A 219 -29.90 21.31 12.36
N PRO A 220 -30.92 20.48 12.08
CA PRO A 220 -30.86 19.54 10.97
C PRO A 220 -30.56 20.32 9.68
N PRO A 221 -29.78 19.74 8.74
CA PRO A 221 -29.43 20.42 7.51
C PRO A 221 -30.72 20.84 6.80
N GLN A 222 -30.91 22.15 6.61
CA GLN A 222 -32.00 22.63 5.79
C GLN A 222 -31.73 22.15 4.36
N GLU A 223 -32.68 21.39 3.81
CA GLU A 223 -32.67 21.00 2.41
C GLU A 223 -32.49 22.25 1.54
N PRO A 224 -31.48 22.33 0.67
CA PRO A 224 -31.39 23.43 -0.28
C PRO A 224 -32.60 23.35 -1.20
N ALA A 225 -33.31 24.48 -1.31
CA ALA A 225 -34.46 24.64 -2.18
C ALA A 225 -34.15 24.14 -3.60
N ALA A 226 -35.09 23.38 -4.16
CA ALA A 226 -35.01 22.83 -5.51
C ALA A 226 -34.69 23.92 -6.55
N GLU A 227 -33.54 23.79 -7.21
CA GLU A 227 -33.25 24.55 -8.42
C GLU A 227 -34.17 24.08 -9.57
N PRO A 228 -34.69 24.99 -10.41
CA PRO A 228 -35.51 24.61 -11.55
C PRO A 228 -34.68 23.88 -12.62
N PRO A 229 -35.30 22.98 -13.41
CA PRO A 229 -34.56 22.12 -14.32
C PRO A 229 -33.92 22.91 -15.46
N VAL A 230 -32.60 22.84 -15.57
CA VAL A 230 -31.85 23.41 -16.70
C VAL A 230 -32.03 22.48 -17.91
N ALA A 231 -32.63 23.01 -18.97
CA ALA A 231 -32.85 22.33 -20.24
C ALA A 231 -31.52 22.03 -20.97
N PRO A 232 -31.46 20.96 -21.79
CA PRO A 232 -30.24 20.58 -22.48
C PRO A 232 -30.04 21.41 -23.75
N GLY A 233 -28.84 22.00 -23.88
CA GLY A 233 -28.28 22.42 -25.16
C GLY A 233 -28.01 23.91 -25.30
N SER A 234 -26.73 24.28 -25.30
CA SER A 234 -26.17 25.25 -26.26
C SER A 234 -24.66 25.20 -26.19
N VAL A 235 -24.05 25.05 -27.37
CA VAL A 235 -22.61 25.23 -27.62
C VAL A 235 -22.13 26.50 -26.93
N GLY A 236 -21.26 26.36 -25.92
CA GLY A 236 -20.65 27.50 -25.23
C GLY A 236 -19.74 28.26 -26.19
N SER A 237 -20.20 29.43 -26.63
CA SER A 237 -19.43 30.43 -27.37
C SER A 237 -18.11 30.75 -26.66
N ALA A 238 -17.08 31.15 -27.41
CA ALA A 238 -15.80 31.63 -26.89
C ALA A 238 -15.96 32.72 -25.81
N GLU A 239 -17.05 33.50 -25.87
CA GLU A 239 -17.40 34.51 -24.86
C GLU A 239 -17.67 33.94 -23.46
N GLU A 240 -18.15 32.69 -23.37
CA GLU A 240 -18.39 32.02 -22.09
C GLU A 240 -17.08 31.50 -21.46
N GLY A 241 -16.14 31.06 -22.31
CA GLY A 241 -14.78 30.75 -21.90
C GLY A 241 -14.05 31.98 -21.36
N ASP A 242 -14.16 33.10 -22.07
CA ASP A 242 -13.53 34.37 -21.65
C ASP A 242 -14.10 34.89 -20.32
N ARG A 243 -15.40 34.69 -20.07
CA ARG A 243 -16.03 35.03 -18.77
C ARG A 243 -15.52 34.16 -17.63
N GLN A 244 -15.33 32.85 -17.88
CA GLN A 244 -14.78 31.94 -16.87
C GLN A 244 -13.33 32.26 -16.54
N ILE A 245 -12.52 32.62 -17.53
CA ILE A 245 -11.13 33.07 -17.33
C ILE A 245 -11.11 34.38 -16.51
N ALA A 246 -11.90 35.37 -16.90
CA ALA A 246 -11.97 36.65 -16.17
C ALA A 246 -12.53 36.52 -14.74
N ALA A 247 -13.29 35.45 -14.45
CA ALA A 247 -13.75 35.14 -13.08
C ALA A 247 -12.64 34.52 -12.24
N LEU A 248 -11.82 33.62 -12.82
CA LEU A 248 -10.67 33.02 -12.16
C LEU A 248 -9.57 34.04 -11.85
N GLU A 249 -9.31 34.96 -12.77
CA GLU A 249 -8.32 36.04 -12.56
C GLU A 249 -8.71 36.94 -11.38
N ARG A 250 -9.98 37.36 -11.31
CA ARG A 250 -10.49 38.15 -10.17
C ARG A 250 -10.41 37.41 -8.84
N TRP A 251 -10.64 36.10 -8.86
CA TRP A 251 -10.51 35.27 -7.65
C TRP A 251 -9.06 35.15 -7.19
N LEU A 252 -8.10 35.00 -8.13
CA LEU A 252 -6.67 35.00 -7.82
C LEU A 252 -6.20 36.35 -7.25
N GLU A 253 -6.63 37.47 -7.84
CA GLU A 253 -6.31 38.81 -7.33
C GLU A 253 -6.83 39.01 -5.91
N ALA A 254 -8.05 38.55 -5.61
CA ALA A 254 -8.61 38.62 -4.26
C ALA A 254 -7.80 37.84 -3.23
N ILE A 255 -7.28 36.66 -3.61
CA ILE A 255 -6.42 35.85 -2.74
C ILE A 255 -5.07 36.53 -2.48
N VAL A 256 -4.46 37.12 -3.51
CA VAL A 256 -3.19 37.84 -3.37
C VAL A 256 -3.38 39.06 -2.46
N ALA A 257 -4.43 39.85 -2.68
CA ALA A 257 -4.74 41.02 -1.84
C ALA A 257 -4.99 40.64 -0.37
N GLU A 258 -5.67 39.51 -0.12
CA GLU A 258 -5.91 39.03 1.24
C GLU A 258 -4.63 38.53 1.93
N ARG A 259 -3.70 37.94 1.17
CA ARG A 259 -2.37 37.57 1.67
C ARG A 259 -1.52 38.79 1.99
N GLU A 260 -1.55 39.82 1.16
CA GLU A 260 -0.83 41.07 1.39
C GLU A 260 -1.36 41.79 2.64
N LYS A 261 -2.69 41.84 2.84
CA LYS A 261 -3.28 42.37 4.07
C LYS A 261 -2.86 41.60 5.32
N ARG A 262 -2.75 40.27 5.23
CA ARG A 262 -2.29 39.42 6.34
C ARG A 262 -0.81 39.57 6.65
N ASN A 263 -0.01 40.04 5.69
CA ASN A 263 1.45 40.13 5.81
C ASN A 263 1.94 41.59 5.96
N ALA A 264 1.02 42.54 6.13
CA ALA A 264 1.35 43.92 6.47
C ALA A 264 1.75 44.01 7.96
N PRO A 265 2.85 44.72 8.29
CA PRO A 265 3.43 44.77 9.63
C PRO A 265 2.62 45.60 10.63
#